data_AF-A0A453ST65-F1
#
_entry.id   AF-A0A453ST65-F1
#
_cell.length_a   1.000
_cell.length_b   1.000
_cell.length_c   1.000
_cell.angle_alpha   90.00
_cell.angle_beta   90.00
_cell.angle_gamma   90.00
#
_symmetry.space_group_name_H-M   'P 1'
#
loop_
_entity.id
_entity.type
_entity.pdbx_description
1 polymer ?
#
loop_
_entity_poly.entity_id
_entity_poly.type
_entity_poly.pdbx_seq_one_letter_code
_entity_poly.pdbx_strand_id
1 'polypeptide(L)'
;ADGDGRITGPDAIKFFAMSSLPRADLKQVWAIADSKRLGYLGFGEFITAMQLVSLAQAGNEISQDSLQREDLISFNPPVMEGLDAQLAKSKHLAKRVDQDMDGFPQAQGPSTNHWFNSKSSKKIPLTAVTSVIDGLKRLYIEKLKPLEVTYKFNDFVSPLLTNSDFDAKPMVMLLGQYSTGKTTFIKHLLKTSYPGAHIGPEPTTDRFVVVMSGPDERTIPGNTLAVQADMPFSGLTTFGTSFLSKFECSQMPHPLLEHITFVDTPGVLSGEKQRTQRSYEFTGVTSWFAAKCDLILLLFDPHKLDISDEFKRVIGSLRGHDDKIRVVLNKADQIDTQQLMRVYGALMWSLGKVLNTPEVSRVYIGSFNDKPVKESAVGPIGKELFEKEQDDLLSDLKDIPKKACDRRINEFVKRARAAKIHAYIIGHLKNQMPTMMGKAKAQQKLIDNLEGEFAKVQREHHLPAGDFPYVEHFREALGGYSIDRFEKVKPKMIQAVDDMLGYDIPELLKNFRNPYE
;
A
#
# COMPACT_ATOMS: atom_id res chain seq x y z
N ALA A 1 -11.40 -22.74 -8.71
CA ALA A 1 -11.79 -21.50 -8.02
C ALA A 1 -11.16 -20.31 -8.74
N ASP A 2 -11.83 -19.17 -8.70
CA ASP A 2 -11.43 -17.86 -9.23
C ASP A 2 -10.42 -17.09 -8.34
N GLY A 3 -10.18 -17.56 -7.11
CA GLY A 3 -9.00 -17.17 -6.31
C GLY A 3 -9.15 -15.88 -5.51
N ASP A 4 -10.38 -15.46 -5.24
CA ASP A 4 -10.72 -14.22 -4.51
C ASP A 4 -10.82 -14.42 -2.97
N GLY A 5 -10.67 -15.65 -2.49
CA GLY A 5 -10.75 -15.98 -1.06
C GLY A 5 -12.16 -15.92 -0.47
N ARG A 6 -13.21 -15.91 -1.30
CA ARG A 6 -14.61 -15.81 -0.89
C ARG A 6 -15.43 -16.96 -1.49
N ILE A 7 -16.51 -17.35 -0.81
CA ILE A 7 -17.46 -18.35 -1.32
C ILE A 7 -18.85 -17.73 -1.37
N THR A 8 -19.43 -17.62 -2.56
CA THR A 8 -20.78 -17.06 -2.76
C THR A 8 -21.86 -18.02 -2.25
N GLY A 9 -23.06 -17.51 -1.96
CA GLY A 9 -24.21 -18.34 -1.53
C GLY A 9 -24.47 -19.58 -2.39
N PRO A 10 -24.58 -19.46 -3.73
CA PRO A 10 -24.77 -20.62 -4.60
C PRO A 10 -23.62 -21.64 -4.53
N ASP A 11 -22.38 -21.17 -4.46
CA ASP A 11 -21.20 -22.04 -4.39
C ASP A 11 -21.08 -22.71 -3.02
N ALA A 12 -21.38 -21.99 -1.95
CA ALA A 12 -21.40 -22.49 -0.58
C ALA A 12 -22.47 -23.55 -0.41
N ILE A 13 -23.70 -23.34 -0.91
CA ILE A 13 -24.77 -24.35 -0.83
C ILE A 13 -24.36 -25.62 -1.60
N LYS A 14 -23.73 -25.47 -2.77
CA LYS A 14 -23.25 -26.61 -3.56
C LYS A 14 -22.14 -27.37 -2.84
N PHE A 15 -21.23 -26.65 -2.17
CA PHE A 15 -20.17 -27.23 -1.37
C PHE A 15 -20.70 -27.90 -0.10
N PHE A 16 -21.54 -27.22 0.68
CA PHE A 16 -22.13 -27.75 1.91
C PHE A 16 -23.06 -28.93 1.66
N ALA A 17 -23.67 -29.04 0.47
CA ALA A 17 -24.43 -30.23 0.09
C ALA A 17 -23.60 -31.53 0.11
N MET A 18 -22.26 -31.44 0.06
CA MET A 18 -21.36 -32.58 0.21
C MET A 18 -21.31 -33.11 1.65
N SER A 19 -21.85 -32.39 2.64
CA SER A 19 -21.92 -32.83 4.05
C SER A 19 -23.06 -33.82 4.34
N SER A 20 -23.88 -34.17 3.34
CA SER A 20 -25.06 -35.04 3.45
C SER A 20 -26.13 -34.55 4.45
N LEU A 21 -26.07 -33.29 4.88
CA LEU A 21 -27.09 -32.67 5.73
C LEU A 21 -28.36 -32.29 4.94
N PRO A 22 -29.54 -32.31 5.59
CA PRO A 22 -30.79 -31.81 5.01
C PRO A 22 -30.69 -30.37 4.51
N ARG A 23 -31.41 -30.05 3.43
CA ARG A 23 -31.44 -28.69 2.85
C ARG A 23 -31.93 -27.61 3.82
N ALA A 24 -32.74 -27.96 4.81
CA ALA A 24 -33.21 -27.03 5.84
C ALA A 24 -32.03 -26.58 6.73
N ASP A 25 -31.25 -27.55 7.19
CA ASP A 25 -30.06 -27.34 8.04
C ASP A 25 -28.99 -26.54 7.30
N LEU A 26 -28.74 -26.85 6.02
CA LEU A 26 -27.79 -26.09 5.21
C LEU A 26 -28.17 -24.61 5.02
N LYS A 27 -29.47 -24.32 4.91
CA LYS A 27 -29.95 -22.93 4.88
C LYS A 27 -29.74 -22.22 6.22
N GLN A 28 -29.88 -22.96 7.33
CA GLN A 28 -29.65 -22.42 8.67
C GLN A 28 -28.16 -22.17 8.93
N VAL A 29 -27.27 -23.10 8.53
CA VAL A 29 -25.81 -22.90 8.53
C VAL A 29 -25.44 -21.64 7.75
N TRP A 30 -25.98 -21.49 6.53
CA TRP A 30 -25.74 -20.30 5.72
C TRP A 30 -26.22 -19.01 6.43
N ALA A 31 -27.44 -19.00 6.96
CA ALA A 31 -28.01 -17.82 7.60
C ALA A 31 -27.23 -17.38 8.85
N ILE A 32 -26.61 -18.32 9.58
CA ILE A 32 -25.79 -18.03 10.75
C ILE A 32 -24.39 -17.59 10.34
N ALA A 33 -23.78 -18.26 9.36
CA ALA A 33 -22.45 -17.91 8.87
C ALA A 33 -22.43 -16.55 8.15
N ASP A 34 -23.47 -16.24 7.36
CA ASP A 34 -23.69 -14.93 6.73
C ASP A 34 -24.54 -14.00 7.62
N SER A 35 -24.18 -13.88 8.89
CA SER A 35 -24.89 -13.04 9.87
C SER A 35 -24.97 -11.56 9.45
N LYS A 36 -24.00 -11.09 8.66
CA LYS A 36 -23.92 -9.73 8.11
C LYS A 36 -24.67 -9.55 6.79
N ARG A 37 -25.27 -10.61 6.23
CA ARG A 37 -26.01 -10.62 4.95
C ARG A 37 -25.21 -10.06 3.77
N LEU A 38 -23.93 -10.40 3.72
CA LEU A 38 -22.99 -9.99 2.68
C LEU A 38 -23.18 -10.79 1.39
N GLY A 39 -23.84 -11.95 1.44
CA GLY A 39 -24.09 -12.80 0.27
C GLY A 39 -22.91 -13.69 -0.13
N TYR A 40 -21.81 -13.62 0.62
CA TYR A 40 -20.62 -14.46 0.48
C TYR A 40 -19.99 -14.71 1.86
N LEU A 41 -19.23 -15.80 1.97
CA LEU A 41 -18.45 -16.14 3.17
C LEU A 41 -16.98 -15.86 2.90
N GLY A 42 -16.34 -15.06 3.76
CA GLY A 42 -14.89 -14.97 3.83
C GLY A 42 -14.31 -16.15 4.59
N PHE A 43 -13.01 -16.13 4.87
CA PHE A 43 -12.34 -17.23 5.57
C PHE A 43 -12.92 -17.46 6.97
N GLY A 44 -13.13 -16.40 7.75
CA GLY A 44 -13.69 -16.50 9.11
C GLY A 44 -15.11 -17.05 9.10
N GLU A 45 -15.99 -16.51 8.26
CA GLU A 45 -17.38 -16.97 8.14
C GLU A 45 -17.46 -18.41 7.60
N PHE A 46 -16.53 -18.81 6.73
CA PHE A 46 -16.42 -20.18 6.25
C PHE A 46 -16.02 -21.17 7.36
N ILE A 47 -15.08 -20.80 8.23
CA ILE A 47 -14.71 -21.62 9.39
C ILE A 47 -15.92 -21.81 10.31
N THR A 48 -16.66 -20.72 10.59
CA THR A 48 -17.92 -20.80 11.36
C THR A 48 -18.92 -21.75 10.69
N ALA A 49 -19.08 -21.68 9.37
CA ALA A 49 -19.94 -22.60 8.63
C ALA A 49 -19.49 -24.06 8.78
N MET A 50 -18.18 -24.35 8.69
CA MET A 50 -17.65 -25.71 8.87
C MET A 50 -17.83 -26.26 10.28
N GLN A 51 -17.71 -25.41 11.30
CA GLN A 51 -17.99 -25.78 12.69
C GLN A 51 -19.47 -26.12 12.89
N LEU A 52 -20.39 -25.33 12.31
CA LEU A 52 -21.82 -25.61 12.35
C LEU A 52 -22.20 -26.89 11.61
N VAL A 53 -21.54 -27.19 10.48
CA VAL A 53 -21.73 -28.45 9.76
C VAL A 53 -21.27 -29.64 10.61
N SER A 54 -20.11 -29.53 11.28
CA SER A 54 -19.62 -30.58 12.18
C SER A 54 -20.56 -30.81 13.37
N LEU A 55 -21.07 -29.75 13.99
CA LEU A 55 -22.07 -29.83 15.06
C LEU A 55 -23.36 -30.54 14.60
N ALA A 56 -23.85 -30.20 13.42
CA ALA A 56 -25.04 -30.80 12.83
C ALA A 56 -24.84 -32.28 12.50
N GLN A 57 -23.66 -32.65 11.95
CA GLN A 57 -23.29 -34.05 11.70
C GLN A 57 -23.16 -34.87 12.99
N ALA A 58 -22.78 -34.23 14.11
CA ALA A 58 -22.77 -34.85 15.43
C ALA A 58 -24.17 -34.98 16.06
N GLY A 59 -25.24 -34.55 15.37
CA GLY A 59 -26.63 -34.67 15.81
C GLY A 59 -27.11 -33.56 16.74
N ASN A 60 -26.39 -32.43 16.84
CA ASN A 60 -26.78 -31.29 17.66
C ASN A 60 -27.62 -30.28 16.87
N GLU A 61 -28.48 -29.53 17.56
CA GLU A 61 -29.27 -28.46 16.96
C GLU A 61 -28.40 -27.27 16.53
N ILE A 62 -28.74 -26.69 15.38
CA ILE A 62 -28.01 -25.56 14.79
C ILE A 62 -28.61 -24.26 15.33
N SER A 63 -28.06 -23.66 16.38
CA SER A 63 -28.53 -22.37 16.91
C SER A 63 -27.39 -21.35 17.07
N GLN A 64 -27.73 -20.05 17.03
CA GLN A 64 -26.75 -18.97 17.24
C GLN A 64 -26.08 -19.04 18.62
N ASP A 65 -26.77 -19.54 19.64
CA ASP A 65 -26.25 -19.71 21.01
C ASP A 65 -25.31 -20.92 21.15
N SER A 66 -25.31 -21.85 20.20
CA SER A 66 -24.46 -23.05 20.24
C SER A 66 -22.98 -22.75 19.95
N LEU A 67 -22.67 -21.56 19.42
CA LEU A 67 -21.30 -21.11 19.13
C LEU A 67 -20.56 -20.55 20.36
N GLN A 68 -21.24 -20.37 21.50
CA GLN A 68 -20.64 -19.87 22.75
C GLN A 68 -20.03 -20.94 23.65
N ARG A 69 -20.11 -22.23 23.28
CA ARG A 69 -19.51 -23.32 24.06
C ARG A 69 -18.02 -23.43 23.71
N GLU A 70 -17.15 -23.31 24.71
CA GLU A 70 -15.70 -23.46 24.61
C GLU A 70 -15.23 -24.85 24.12
N ASP A 71 -16.14 -25.78 23.84
CA ASP A 71 -15.88 -27.17 23.44
C ASP A 71 -15.78 -27.40 21.91
N LEU A 72 -15.84 -26.37 21.07
CA LEU A 72 -15.84 -26.51 19.60
C LEU A 72 -14.53 -27.09 19.01
N ILE A 73 -13.46 -27.18 19.81
CA ILE A 73 -12.19 -27.81 19.43
C ILE A 73 -12.28 -29.36 19.54
N SER A 74 -13.31 -29.88 20.21
CA SER A 74 -13.46 -31.33 20.47
C SER A 74 -14.19 -32.12 19.37
N PHE A 75 -14.78 -31.45 18.39
CA PHE A 75 -15.50 -32.12 17.30
C PHE A 75 -14.57 -32.46 16.13
N ASN A 76 -14.78 -33.65 15.58
CA ASN A 76 -14.07 -34.08 14.37
C ASN A 76 -14.40 -33.15 13.19
N PRO A 77 -13.45 -32.93 12.26
CA PRO A 77 -13.71 -32.14 11.07
C PRO A 77 -14.91 -32.70 10.28
N PRO A 78 -15.67 -31.84 9.59
CA PRO A 78 -16.88 -32.25 8.89
C PRO A 78 -16.55 -33.26 7.78
N VAL A 79 -17.35 -34.31 7.68
CA VAL A 79 -17.23 -35.32 6.63
C VAL A 79 -17.89 -34.78 5.35
N MET A 80 -17.12 -34.68 4.27
CA MET A 80 -17.59 -34.13 2.99
C MET A 80 -17.44 -35.18 1.89
N GLU A 81 -18.57 -35.78 1.47
CA GLU A 81 -18.59 -36.85 0.47
C GLU A 81 -17.96 -36.39 -0.87
N GLY A 82 -16.97 -37.16 -1.35
CA GLY A 82 -16.32 -36.91 -2.63
C GLY A 82 -15.26 -35.81 -2.62
N LEU A 83 -15.00 -35.15 -1.49
CA LEU A 83 -13.95 -34.13 -1.36
C LEU A 83 -12.54 -34.71 -1.59
N ASP A 84 -12.27 -35.90 -1.04
CA ASP A 84 -10.98 -36.59 -1.20
C ASP A 84 -10.69 -36.96 -2.66
N ALA A 85 -11.71 -37.37 -3.41
CA ALA A 85 -11.60 -37.68 -4.83
C ALA A 85 -11.34 -36.41 -5.68
N GLN A 86 -11.86 -35.25 -5.26
CA GLN A 86 -11.58 -33.97 -5.92
C GLN A 86 -10.17 -33.45 -5.61
N LEU A 87 -9.68 -33.64 -4.38
CA LEU A 87 -8.31 -33.32 -3.97
C LEU A 87 -7.27 -34.24 -4.65
N ALA A 88 -7.61 -35.50 -4.91
CA ALA A 88 -6.75 -36.41 -5.67
C ALA A 88 -6.64 -36.00 -7.15
N LYS A 89 -7.74 -35.51 -7.76
CA LYS A 89 -7.74 -34.98 -9.15
C LYS A 89 -6.91 -33.71 -9.30
N SER A 90 -6.90 -32.81 -8.30
CA SER A 90 -6.08 -31.59 -8.34
C SER A 90 -4.58 -31.88 -8.16
N LYS A 91 -4.21 -32.87 -7.33
CA LYS A 91 -2.82 -33.35 -7.18
C LYS A 91 -2.26 -34.01 -8.46
N HIS A 92 -3.09 -34.71 -9.23
CA HIS A 92 -2.67 -35.28 -10.53
C HIS A 92 -2.46 -34.22 -11.62
N LEU A 93 -3.11 -33.06 -11.54
CA LEU A 93 -2.88 -31.94 -12.44
C LEU A 93 -1.54 -31.24 -12.17
N ALA A 94 -1.12 -31.18 -10.89
CA ALA A 94 0.18 -30.63 -10.48
C ALA A 94 1.35 -31.54 -10.88
N LYS A 95 1.19 -32.87 -10.80
CA LYS A 95 2.26 -33.85 -11.12
C LYS A 95 2.61 -33.98 -12.61
N ARG A 96 1.75 -33.52 -13.54
CA ARG A 96 2.04 -33.54 -14.98
C ARG A 96 2.89 -32.36 -15.47
N VAL A 97 3.15 -31.37 -14.61
CA VAL A 97 3.96 -30.20 -14.94
C VAL A 97 5.46 -30.42 -14.62
N ASP A 98 5.80 -31.42 -13.79
CA ASP A 98 7.15 -31.64 -13.26
C ASP A 98 7.94 -32.82 -13.87
N GLN A 99 7.53 -33.38 -15.02
CA GLN A 99 8.20 -34.57 -15.60
C GLN A 99 8.98 -34.36 -16.90
N ASP A 100 9.09 -33.14 -17.42
CA ASP A 100 9.99 -32.84 -18.54
C ASP A 100 11.02 -31.78 -18.10
N MET A 101 12.11 -32.18 -17.45
CA MET A 101 13.43 -31.52 -17.41
C MET A 101 14.38 -32.25 -16.46
N ASP A 102 15.13 -33.22 -16.98
CA ASP A 102 16.41 -33.64 -16.41
C ASP A 102 17.44 -33.70 -17.55
N GLY A 103 18.42 -32.79 -17.52
CA GLY A 103 19.56 -32.77 -18.45
C GLY A 103 20.17 -31.39 -18.72
N PHE A 104 21.10 -30.94 -17.87
CA PHE A 104 22.09 -29.88 -18.19
C PHE A 104 23.16 -30.42 -19.16
N PRO A 105 23.91 -29.62 -19.98
CA PRO A 105 24.47 -28.31 -19.58
C PRO A 105 24.60 -27.20 -20.67
N GLN A 106 25.11 -26.06 -20.20
CA GLN A 106 25.80 -24.95 -20.89
C GLN A 106 25.07 -23.64 -21.20
N ALA A 107 25.83 -22.57 -20.95
CA ALA A 107 25.44 -21.18 -20.86
C ALA A 107 25.10 -20.53 -22.22
N GLN A 108 24.00 -19.78 -22.25
CA GLN A 108 23.78 -18.60 -23.11
C GLN A 108 22.55 -17.83 -22.55
N GLY A 109 22.64 -16.49 -22.53
CA GLY A 109 21.73 -15.60 -21.79
C GLY A 109 20.27 -15.65 -22.27
N PRO A 110 19.30 -15.20 -21.45
CA PRO A 110 17.90 -15.32 -21.80
C PRO A 110 17.53 -14.28 -22.84
N SER A 111 17.34 -14.78 -24.06
CA SER A 111 16.54 -14.16 -25.11
C SER A 111 15.09 -14.13 -24.64
N THR A 112 14.59 -12.95 -24.29
CA THR A 112 13.16 -12.77 -23.99
C THR A 112 12.38 -12.63 -25.28
N ASN A 113 11.70 -13.69 -25.71
CA ASN A 113 10.46 -13.64 -26.48
C ASN A 113 9.94 -15.07 -26.64
N HIS A 114 8.79 -15.37 -26.01
CA HIS A 114 7.72 -16.28 -26.46
C HIS A 114 6.81 -16.64 -25.26
N TRP A 115 6.05 -15.67 -24.74
CA TRP A 115 4.88 -15.95 -23.89
C TRP A 115 3.67 -15.12 -24.33
N PHE A 116 3.41 -15.07 -25.63
CA PHE A 116 2.10 -14.64 -26.13
C PHE A 116 1.39 -15.85 -26.70
N ASN A 117 0.59 -16.50 -25.86
CA ASN A 117 -0.54 -17.25 -26.35
C ASN A 117 -1.80 -16.75 -25.62
N SER A 118 -2.54 -15.90 -26.32
CA SER A 118 -3.79 -15.32 -25.84
C SER A 118 -4.86 -16.39 -25.71
N LYS A 119 -5.31 -16.67 -24.49
CA LYS A 119 -6.66 -17.18 -24.26
C LYS A 119 -7.45 -16.11 -23.51
N SER A 120 -8.45 -15.59 -24.21
CA SER A 120 -9.51 -14.68 -23.76
C SER A 120 -9.66 -14.58 -22.24
N SER A 121 -9.40 -13.39 -21.70
CA SER A 121 -9.84 -13.01 -20.36
C SER A 121 -11.36 -13.14 -20.30
N LYS A 122 -11.86 -14.02 -19.44
CA LYS A 122 -13.28 -14.02 -19.08
C LYS A 122 -13.55 -12.70 -18.36
N LYS A 123 -14.44 -11.87 -18.92
CA LYS A 123 -14.90 -10.61 -18.31
C LYS A 123 -15.45 -10.91 -16.92
N ILE A 124 -14.95 -10.21 -15.90
CA ILE A 124 -15.45 -10.35 -14.53
C ILE A 124 -16.82 -9.64 -14.47
N PRO A 125 -17.92 -10.34 -14.11
CA PRO A 125 -19.25 -9.74 -14.08
C PRO A 125 -19.36 -8.63 -13.03
N LEU A 126 -20.21 -7.62 -13.31
CA LEU A 126 -20.49 -6.47 -12.42
C LEU A 126 -20.94 -6.89 -11.00
N THR A 127 -21.46 -8.10 -10.85
CA THR A 127 -21.87 -8.70 -9.56
C THR A 127 -20.72 -9.04 -8.61
N ALA A 128 -19.46 -8.97 -9.06
CA ALA A 128 -18.28 -9.27 -8.25
C ALA A 128 -17.60 -8.02 -7.65
N VAL A 129 -18.02 -6.81 -8.02
CA VAL A 129 -17.48 -5.57 -7.43
C VAL A 129 -18.23 -5.30 -6.13
N THR A 130 -17.56 -5.41 -4.98
CA THR A 130 -18.16 -5.19 -3.66
C THR A 130 -17.82 -3.85 -3.03
N SER A 131 -16.84 -3.14 -3.57
CA SER A 131 -16.36 -1.85 -3.06
C SER A 131 -15.75 -1.00 -4.17
N VAL A 132 -15.52 0.29 -3.88
CA VAL A 132 -14.76 1.19 -4.76
C VAL A 132 -13.37 0.62 -5.06
N ILE A 133 -12.69 0.07 -4.06
CA ILE A 133 -11.33 -0.50 -4.21
C ILE A 133 -11.33 -1.70 -5.16
N ASP A 134 -12.29 -2.61 -5.04
CA ASP A 134 -12.44 -3.75 -5.96
C ASP A 134 -12.71 -3.28 -7.40
N GLY A 135 -13.51 -2.21 -7.53
CA GLY A 135 -13.79 -1.57 -8.81
C GLY A 135 -12.53 -1.01 -9.46
N LEU A 136 -11.73 -0.23 -8.71
CA LEU A 136 -10.46 0.32 -9.19
C LEU A 136 -9.47 -0.78 -9.57
N LYS A 137 -9.37 -1.84 -8.75
CA LYS A 137 -8.52 -3.01 -9.02
C LYS A 137 -8.91 -3.72 -10.32
N ARG A 138 -10.22 -3.91 -10.56
CA ARG A 138 -10.73 -4.47 -11.81
C ARG A 138 -10.39 -3.57 -13.00
N LEU A 139 -10.68 -2.27 -12.90
CA LEU A 139 -10.37 -1.29 -13.95
C LEU A 139 -8.87 -1.23 -14.26
N TYR A 140 -8.01 -1.35 -13.24
CA TYR A 140 -6.58 -1.47 -13.43
C TYR A 140 -6.22 -2.67 -14.30
N ILE A 141 -6.66 -3.87 -13.89
CA ILE A 141 -6.29 -5.12 -14.56
C ILE A 141 -6.83 -5.16 -15.99
N GLU A 142 -8.07 -4.72 -16.20
CA GLU A 142 -8.75 -4.84 -17.49
C GLU A 142 -8.36 -3.74 -18.48
N LYS A 143 -8.13 -2.50 -18.02
CA LYS A 143 -7.99 -1.33 -18.90
C LYS A 143 -6.63 -0.64 -18.82
N LEU A 144 -6.09 -0.41 -17.62
CA LEU A 144 -4.84 0.36 -17.46
C LEU A 144 -3.56 -0.48 -17.58
N LYS A 145 -3.49 -1.63 -16.91
CA LYS A 145 -2.33 -2.53 -16.90
C LYS A 145 -1.90 -2.98 -18.32
N PRO A 146 -2.81 -3.31 -19.26
CA PRO A 146 -2.41 -3.63 -20.63
C PRO A 146 -1.70 -2.48 -21.33
N LEU A 147 -2.11 -1.23 -21.07
CA LEU A 147 -1.44 -0.04 -21.59
C LEU A 147 -0.05 0.10 -20.97
N GLU A 148 0.06 0.02 -19.64
CA GLU A 148 1.33 0.13 -18.91
C GLU A 148 2.37 -0.89 -19.39
N VAL A 149 1.97 -2.15 -19.55
CA VAL A 149 2.86 -3.22 -20.01
C VAL A 149 3.27 -3.02 -21.47
N THR A 150 2.34 -2.64 -22.35
CA THR A 150 2.62 -2.48 -23.79
C THR A 150 3.64 -1.39 -24.06
N TYR A 151 3.58 -0.29 -23.31
CA TYR A 151 4.49 0.85 -23.48
C TYR A 151 5.57 0.94 -22.40
N LYS A 152 5.79 -0.13 -21.62
CA LYS A 152 6.86 -0.24 -20.62
C LYS A 152 6.84 0.85 -19.55
N PHE A 153 5.66 1.26 -19.11
CA PHE A 153 5.50 2.33 -18.11
C PHE A 153 6.27 2.05 -16.81
N ASN A 154 6.40 0.77 -16.43
CA ASN A 154 7.11 0.34 -15.23
C ASN A 154 8.61 0.62 -15.24
N ASP A 155 9.22 0.76 -16.42
CA ASP A 155 10.65 1.00 -16.57
C ASP A 155 11.00 2.50 -16.58
N PHE A 156 9.99 3.37 -16.75
CA PHE A 156 10.16 4.81 -16.89
C PHE A 156 9.58 5.62 -15.73
N VAL A 157 8.46 5.18 -15.17
CA VAL A 157 7.68 6.01 -14.23
C VAL A 157 7.51 5.31 -12.89
N SER A 158 6.85 4.15 -12.86
CA SER A 158 6.62 3.44 -11.58
C SER A 158 6.22 1.98 -11.79
N PRO A 159 6.60 1.06 -10.88
CA PRO A 159 6.25 -0.35 -10.98
C PRO A 159 4.76 -0.62 -11.19
N LEU A 160 4.43 -1.79 -11.76
CA LEU A 160 3.04 -2.22 -11.91
C LEU A 160 2.39 -2.43 -10.54
N LEU A 161 1.12 -2.06 -10.41
CA LEU A 161 0.37 -2.27 -9.18
C LEU A 161 0.05 -3.75 -9.00
N THR A 162 0.19 -4.20 -7.76
CA THR A 162 -0.17 -5.54 -7.30
C THR A 162 -1.54 -5.52 -6.61
N ASN A 163 -2.15 -6.69 -6.42
CA ASN A 163 -3.41 -6.79 -5.67
C ASN A 163 -3.26 -6.22 -4.26
N SER A 164 -2.14 -6.50 -3.59
CA SER A 164 -1.83 -5.97 -2.26
C SER A 164 -1.72 -4.46 -2.22
N ASP A 165 -1.39 -3.77 -3.32
CA ASP A 165 -1.37 -2.30 -3.34
C ASP A 165 -2.78 -1.70 -3.24
N PHE A 166 -3.79 -2.38 -3.80
CA PHE A 166 -5.20 -1.97 -3.68
C PHE A 166 -5.76 -2.35 -2.31
N ASP A 167 -5.42 -3.54 -1.83
CA ASP A 167 -5.97 -4.12 -0.60
C ASP A 167 -5.27 -3.61 0.66
N ALA A 168 -4.13 -2.91 0.52
CA ALA A 168 -3.39 -2.33 1.63
C ALA A 168 -4.29 -1.47 2.51
N LYS A 169 -4.06 -1.46 3.83
CA LYS A 169 -4.72 -0.52 4.72
C LYS A 169 -4.07 0.86 4.62
N PRO A 170 -4.77 1.94 4.99
CA PRO A 170 -4.17 3.25 5.10
C PRO A 170 -2.91 3.24 5.98
N MET A 171 -1.84 3.88 5.52
CA MET A 171 -0.54 3.86 6.19
C MET A 171 -0.17 5.22 6.79
N VAL A 172 0.27 5.21 8.05
CA VAL A 172 0.73 6.39 8.80
C VAL A 172 2.21 6.25 9.11
N MET A 173 3.05 7.06 8.47
CA MET A 173 4.49 7.06 8.71
C MET A 173 4.87 8.08 9.77
N LEU A 174 5.66 7.66 10.77
CA LEU A 174 6.24 8.54 11.77
C LEU A 174 7.69 8.81 11.42
N LEU A 175 8.05 10.07 11.26
CA LEU A 175 9.38 10.51 10.87
C LEU A 175 9.87 11.61 11.81
N GLY A 176 11.14 11.58 12.17
CA GLY A 176 11.73 12.55 13.08
C GLY A 176 13.10 12.13 13.57
N GLN A 177 13.82 13.08 14.18
CA GLN A 177 15.15 12.83 14.72
C GLN A 177 15.17 11.81 15.85
N TYR A 178 16.37 11.45 16.29
CA TYR A 178 16.54 10.52 17.38
C TYR A 178 15.89 11.03 18.69
N SER A 179 15.23 10.13 19.43
CA SER A 179 14.55 10.42 20.71
C SER A 179 13.33 11.36 20.64
N THR A 180 12.78 11.68 19.46
CA THR A 180 11.54 12.51 19.36
C THR A 180 10.26 11.81 19.83
N GLY A 181 10.33 10.51 20.13
CA GLY A 181 9.22 9.74 20.70
C GLY A 181 8.30 9.05 19.70
N LYS A 182 8.79 8.68 18.51
CA LYS A 182 8.01 7.95 17.47
C LYS A 182 7.42 6.63 17.99
N THR A 183 8.27 5.72 18.46
CA THR A 183 7.86 4.44 19.07
C THR A 183 6.92 4.66 20.27
N THR A 184 7.21 5.65 21.12
CA THR A 184 6.35 6.02 22.26
C THR A 184 4.97 6.53 21.80
N PHE A 185 4.93 7.31 20.72
CA PHE A 185 3.69 7.84 20.15
C PHE A 185 2.80 6.71 19.64
N ILE A 186 3.35 5.73 18.91
CA ILE A 186 2.60 4.54 18.46
C ILE A 186 2.07 3.77 19.67
N LYS A 187 2.93 3.50 20.67
CA LYS A 187 2.51 2.84 21.92
C LYS A 187 1.36 3.60 22.59
N HIS A 188 1.44 4.92 22.63
CA HIS A 188 0.43 5.77 23.25
C HIS A 188 -0.92 5.72 22.51
N LEU A 189 -0.90 5.63 21.18
CA LEU A 189 -2.12 5.45 20.37
C LEU A 189 -2.73 4.05 20.53
N LEU A 190 -1.89 3.02 20.56
CA LEU A 190 -2.32 1.64 20.75
C LEU A 190 -2.70 1.33 22.21
N LYS A 191 -2.32 2.18 23.18
CA LYS A 191 -2.44 1.91 24.62
C LYS A 191 -1.75 0.62 25.08
N THR A 192 -0.90 0.06 24.22
CA THR A 192 -0.11 -1.15 24.47
C THR A 192 1.18 -1.10 23.63
N SER A 193 2.17 -1.91 24.01
CA SER A 193 3.38 -2.07 23.20
C SER A 193 3.13 -3.03 22.03
N TYR A 194 3.93 -2.93 20.98
CA TYR A 194 3.93 -3.91 19.87
C TYR A 194 5.20 -4.78 19.90
N PRO A 195 5.15 -6.00 19.34
CA PRO A 195 6.31 -6.89 19.25
C PRO A 195 7.51 -6.22 18.58
N GLY A 196 8.70 -6.37 19.16
CA GLY A 196 9.94 -5.76 18.63
C GLY A 196 10.15 -4.28 19.02
N ALA A 197 9.18 -3.61 19.64
CA ALA A 197 9.34 -2.24 20.10
C ALA A 197 10.45 -2.11 21.15
N HIS A 198 11.40 -1.20 20.91
CA HIS A 198 12.45 -0.86 21.87
C HIS A 198 12.43 0.65 22.13
N ILE A 199 12.17 1.05 23.38
CA ILE A 199 12.14 2.46 23.79
C ILE A 199 13.31 2.71 24.74
N GLY A 200 14.28 3.53 24.34
CA GLY A 200 15.41 3.89 25.18
C GLY A 200 16.04 5.25 24.83
N PRO A 201 16.85 5.81 25.75
CA PRO A 201 17.48 7.11 25.57
C PRO A 201 18.64 7.08 24.56
N GLU A 202 19.20 5.92 24.25
CA GLU A 202 20.25 5.66 23.25
C GLU A 202 19.66 5.11 21.95
N PRO A 203 20.27 5.33 20.75
CA PRO A 203 19.81 4.83 19.44
C PRO A 203 19.18 3.43 19.44
N THR A 204 17.89 3.34 19.74
CA THR A 204 17.20 2.06 20.02
C THR A 204 16.50 1.50 18.80
N THR A 205 15.79 2.34 18.04
CA THR A 205 15.17 1.93 16.77
C THR A 205 16.11 2.19 15.60
N ASP A 206 16.79 1.13 15.15
CA ASP A 206 17.65 1.13 13.96
C ASP A 206 16.98 0.51 12.73
N ARG A 207 15.70 0.09 12.86
CA ARG A 207 14.91 -0.61 11.84
C ARG A 207 13.68 0.18 11.42
N PHE A 208 13.29 0.02 10.16
CA PHE A 208 11.93 0.35 9.74
C PHE A 208 11.01 -0.74 10.24
N VAL A 209 10.03 -0.38 11.07
CA VAL A 209 9.06 -1.33 11.62
C VAL A 209 7.66 -0.96 11.13
N VAL A 210 7.04 -1.87 10.39
CA VAL A 210 5.63 -1.73 10.00
C VAL A 210 4.78 -2.42 11.04
N VAL A 211 3.95 -1.67 11.76
CA VAL A 211 3.03 -2.19 12.78
C VAL A 211 1.65 -2.34 12.17
N MET A 212 1.16 -3.58 12.09
CA MET A 212 -0.10 -3.92 11.44
C MET A 212 -0.89 -4.98 12.19
N SER A 213 -2.15 -5.15 11.81
CA SER A 213 -3.00 -6.19 12.38
C SER A 213 -2.55 -7.56 11.90
N GLY A 214 -2.54 -8.53 12.82
CA GLY A 214 -2.38 -9.94 12.54
C GLY A 214 -3.10 -10.79 13.58
N PRO A 215 -3.23 -12.11 13.35
CA PRO A 215 -3.93 -12.99 14.26
C PRO A 215 -3.21 -13.15 15.61
N ASP A 216 -1.87 -13.09 15.59
CA ASP A 216 -1.01 -13.33 16.73
C ASP A 216 0.05 -12.23 16.85
N GLU A 217 0.58 -12.06 18.06
CA GLU A 217 1.72 -11.19 18.32
C GLU A 217 3.01 -11.82 17.79
N ARG A 218 3.60 -11.24 16.73
CA ARG A 218 4.84 -11.73 16.14
C ARG A 218 5.61 -10.66 15.37
N THR A 219 6.90 -10.89 15.18
CA THR A 219 7.74 -10.12 14.26
C THR A 219 8.10 -10.95 13.03
N ILE A 220 8.08 -10.31 11.86
CA ILE A 220 8.40 -10.93 10.58
C ILE A 220 9.58 -10.16 9.96
N PRO A 221 10.71 -10.83 9.67
CA PRO A 221 11.87 -10.18 9.05
C PRO A 221 11.59 -9.65 7.63
N GLY A 222 12.27 -8.56 7.26
CA GLY A 222 12.11 -7.88 5.98
C GLY A 222 12.34 -8.74 4.74
N ASN A 223 13.30 -9.66 4.78
CA ASN A 223 13.55 -10.59 3.68
C ASN A 223 12.33 -11.48 3.38
N THR A 224 11.59 -11.88 4.43
CA THR A 224 10.37 -12.70 4.29
C THR A 224 9.21 -11.85 3.77
N LEU A 225 9.08 -10.61 4.25
CA LEU A 225 8.02 -9.69 3.80
C LEU A 225 8.15 -9.32 2.34
N ALA A 226 9.37 -9.18 1.84
CA ALA A 226 9.63 -8.75 0.49
C ALA A 226 9.22 -9.79 -0.58
N VAL A 227 9.00 -11.05 -0.19
CA VAL A 227 8.56 -12.13 -1.08
C VAL A 227 7.08 -12.53 -0.87
N GLN A 228 6.41 -11.98 0.14
CA GLN A 228 4.99 -12.23 0.41
C GLN A 228 4.11 -11.45 -0.57
N ALA A 229 3.40 -12.16 -1.43
CA ALA A 229 2.56 -11.58 -2.48
C ALA A 229 1.27 -10.93 -1.94
N ASP A 230 0.86 -11.29 -0.73
CA ASP A 230 -0.27 -10.73 0.00
C ASP A 230 0.08 -9.42 0.73
N MET A 231 1.36 -9.03 0.75
CA MET A 231 1.85 -7.84 1.44
C MET A 231 2.34 -6.75 0.47
N PRO A 232 2.05 -5.47 0.70
CA PRO A 232 2.39 -4.37 -0.22
C PRO A 232 3.87 -3.93 -0.18
N PHE A 233 4.78 -4.80 0.28
CA PHE A 233 6.19 -4.50 0.54
C PHE A 233 7.17 -5.15 -0.43
N SER A 234 6.68 -5.91 -1.42
CA SER A 234 7.54 -6.54 -2.44
C SER A 234 8.42 -5.54 -3.18
N GLY A 235 7.95 -4.31 -3.39
CA GLY A 235 8.75 -3.24 -4.01
C GLY A 235 10.01 -2.84 -3.23
N LEU A 236 10.14 -3.22 -1.95
CA LEU A 236 11.32 -2.92 -1.14
C LEU A 236 12.53 -3.82 -1.48
N THR A 237 12.35 -4.88 -2.29
CA THR A 237 13.48 -5.71 -2.76
C THR A 237 14.53 -4.91 -3.52
N THR A 238 14.14 -3.80 -4.14
CA THR A 238 15.03 -2.93 -4.92
C THR A 238 16.13 -2.27 -4.07
N PHE A 239 15.90 -2.11 -2.76
CA PHE A 239 16.91 -1.59 -1.82
C PHE A 239 17.90 -2.65 -1.33
N GLY A 240 17.71 -3.91 -1.74
CA GLY A 240 18.64 -5.01 -1.49
C GLY A 240 18.68 -5.54 -0.06
N THR A 241 19.46 -6.59 0.14
CA THR A 241 19.53 -7.34 1.41
C THR A 241 20.00 -6.50 2.60
N SER A 242 20.86 -5.50 2.36
CA SER A 242 21.35 -4.62 3.42
C SER A 242 20.21 -3.85 4.08
N PHE A 243 19.27 -3.32 3.29
CA PHE A 243 18.06 -2.69 3.80
C PHE A 243 17.09 -3.70 4.39
N LEU A 244 16.82 -4.81 3.69
CA LEU A 244 15.82 -5.80 4.15
C LEU A 244 16.19 -6.40 5.52
N SER A 245 17.49 -6.48 5.86
CA SER A 245 17.95 -6.87 7.19
C SER A 245 17.62 -5.85 8.30
N LYS A 246 17.31 -4.60 7.93
CA LYS A 246 16.89 -3.47 8.76
C LYS A 246 15.41 -3.10 8.59
N PHE A 247 14.64 -4.01 7.98
CA PHE A 247 13.20 -3.88 7.82
C PHE A 247 12.49 -5.02 8.56
N GLU A 248 11.39 -4.71 9.21
CA GLU A 248 10.62 -5.67 10.00
C GLU A 248 9.12 -5.30 9.97
N CYS A 249 8.26 -6.31 10.10
CA CYS A 249 6.84 -6.14 10.32
C CYS A 249 6.50 -6.70 11.71
N SER A 250 5.83 -5.88 12.51
CA SER A 250 5.28 -6.25 13.79
C SER A 250 3.77 -6.46 13.62
N GLN A 251 3.31 -7.68 13.84
CA GLN A 251 1.91 -8.04 13.76
C GLN A 251 1.34 -8.26 15.16
N MET A 252 0.13 -7.77 15.40
CA MET A 252 -0.63 -8.06 16.60
C MET A 252 -2.14 -7.86 16.39
N PRO A 253 -3.01 -8.60 17.10
CA PRO A 253 -4.43 -8.33 17.08
C PRO A 253 -4.72 -7.01 17.82
N HIS A 254 -5.25 -6.01 17.10
CA HIS A 254 -5.60 -4.73 17.72
C HIS A 254 -6.67 -3.99 16.89
N PRO A 255 -7.78 -3.50 17.49
CA PRO A 255 -8.87 -2.86 16.76
C PRO A 255 -8.42 -1.67 15.89
N LEU A 256 -7.51 -0.81 16.39
CA LEU A 256 -6.99 0.30 15.58
C LEU A 256 -6.21 -0.21 14.36
N LEU A 257 -5.45 -1.30 14.49
CA LEU A 257 -4.65 -1.87 13.40
C LEU A 257 -5.52 -2.62 12.38
N GLU A 258 -6.79 -2.88 12.70
CA GLU A 258 -7.77 -3.38 11.74
C GLU A 258 -8.06 -2.34 10.65
N HIS A 259 -7.89 -1.05 10.97
CA HIS A 259 -8.22 0.07 10.08
C HIS A 259 -7.00 0.81 9.52
N ILE A 260 -5.88 0.83 10.25
CA ILE A 260 -4.66 1.54 9.83
C ILE A 260 -3.39 0.71 10.05
N THR A 261 -2.32 1.08 9.37
CA THR A 261 -0.98 0.52 9.54
C THR A 261 -0.01 1.64 9.89
N PHE A 262 0.84 1.44 10.89
CA PHE A 262 1.88 2.41 11.24
C PHE A 262 3.22 2.01 10.64
N VAL A 263 4.01 3.00 10.25
CA VAL A 263 5.42 2.83 9.86
C VAL A 263 6.27 3.61 10.86
N ASP A 264 6.89 2.90 11.81
CA ASP A 264 7.89 3.46 12.71
C ASP A 264 9.24 3.50 11.98
N THR A 265 9.75 4.71 11.75
CA THR A 265 11.03 4.89 11.06
C THR A 265 12.18 5.01 12.07
N PRO A 266 13.40 4.57 11.70
CA PRO A 266 14.59 4.86 12.49
C PRO A 266 14.76 6.37 12.71
N GLY A 267 15.24 6.76 13.89
CA GLY A 267 15.56 8.16 14.15
C GLY A 267 16.55 8.72 13.13
N VAL A 268 16.23 9.89 12.56
CA VAL A 268 17.18 10.57 11.66
C VAL A 268 18.38 11.01 12.48
N LEU A 269 19.57 10.65 12.01
CA LEU A 269 20.84 10.89 12.70
C LEU A 269 21.27 12.34 12.53
N SER A 270 21.94 12.89 13.54
CA SER A 270 22.48 14.25 13.51
C SER A 270 24.00 14.16 13.28
N GLY A 271 24.43 14.27 12.02
CA GLY A 271 25.85 14.44 11.68
C GLY A 271 26.42 13.41 10.69
N GLU A 272 27.43 13.83 9.94
CA GLU A 272 27.96 13.12 8.77
C GLU A 272 28.66 11.79 9.10
N LYS A 273 29.26 11.67 10.29
CA LYS A 273 29.90 10.42 10.77
C LYS A 273 28.92 9.33 11.16
N GLN A 274 27.68 9.68 11.51
CA GLN A 274 26.62 8.72 11.80
C GLN A 274 25.92 8.26 10.51
N ARG A 275 25.90 9.12 9.49
CA ARG A 275 25.38 8.79 8.14
C ARG A 275 26.14 7.64 7.48
N THR A 276 27.47 7.60 7.61
CA THR A 276 28.30 6.51 7.05
C THR A 276 28.07 5.15 7.71
N GLN A 277 27.32 5.07 8.82
CA GLN A 277 26.96 3.80 9.45
C GLN A 277 25.78 3.09 8.77
N ARG A 278 24.97 3.79 7.95
CA ARG A 278 23.85 3.17 7.24
C ARG A 278 24.35 2.48 5.97
N SER A 279 24.17 1.17 5.90
CA SER A 279 24.50 0.34 4.73
C SER A 279 23.46 0.38 3.61
N TYR A 280 22.52 1.33 3.67
CA TYR A 280 21.39 1.45 2.74
C TYR A 280 20.97 2.91 2.55
N GLU A 281 20.26 3.17 1.46
CA GLU A 281 19.80 4.51 1.10
C GLU A 281 18.54 4.92 1.89
N PHE A 282 18.74 5.53 3.07
CA PHE A 282 17.64 5.92 3.95
C PHE A 282 16.63 6.89 3.29
N THR A 283 17.12 7.84 2.49
CA THR A 283 16.28 8.82 1.78
C THR A 283 15.40 8.13 0.74
N GLY A 284 15.96 7.23 -0.06
CA GLY A 284 15.21 6.46 -1.05
C GLY A 284 14.11 5.59 -0.42
N VAL A 285 14.44 4.89 0.68
CA VAL A 285 13.44 4.10 1.43
C VAL A 285 12.34 4.99 2.02
N THR A 286 12.72 6.13 2.61
CA THR A 286 11.73 7.06 3.19
C THR A 286 10.82 7.64 2.12
N SER A 287 11.35 7.98 0.95
CA SER A 287 10.58 8.43 -0.21
C SER A 287 9.62 7.34 -0.72
N TRP A 288 10.07 6.08 -0.74
CA TRP A 288 9.22 4.94 -1.11
C TRP A 288 8.03 4.78 -0.16
N PHE A 289 8.25 4.84 1.16
CA PHE A 289 7.15 4.81 2.13
C PHE A 289 6.29 6.06 2.02
N ALA A 290 6.89 7.23 1.85
CA ALA A 290 6.17 8.47 1.65
C ALA A 290 5.21 8.34 0.48
N ALA A 291 5.60 7.77 -0.66
CA ALA A 291 4.71 7.57 -1.80
C ALA A 291 3.48 6.70 -1.46
N LYS A 292 3.62 5.70 -0.59
CA LYS A 292 2.55 4.76 -0.22
C LYS A 292 1.72 5.18 1.00
N CYS A 293 2.23 6.05 1.85
CA CYS A 293 1.53 6.47 3.07
C CYS A 293 0.43 7.49 2.77
N ASP A 294 -0.62 7.45 3.59
CA ASP A 294 -1.75 8.37 3.55
C ASP A 294 -1.55 9.57 4.48
N LEU A 295 -0.71 9.41 5.51
CA LEU A 295 -0.31 10.45 6.45
C LEU A 295 1.17 10.30 6.82
N ILE A 296 1.87 11.43 6.91
CA ILE A 296 3.26 11.51 7.38
C ILE A 296 3.28 12.44 8.59
N LEU A 297 3.60 11.89 9.77
CA LEU A 297 3.79 12.64 11.00
C LEU A 297 5.26 13.01 11.14
N LEU A 298 5.57 14.31 11.08
CA LEU A 298 6.90 14.86 11.38
C LEU A 298 6.99 15.22 12.87
N LEU A 299 7.68 14.41 13.66
CA LEU A 299 7.83 14.58 15.11
C LEU A 299 9.07 15.41 15.47
N PHE A 300 8.85 16.42 16.30
CA PHE A 300 9.88 17.29 16.88
C PHE A 300 9.85 17.23 18.40
N ASP A 301 11.01 17.43 19.01
CA ASP A 301 11.20 17.56 20.47
C ASP A 301 11.62 19.01 20.76
N PRO A 302 10.96 19.73 21.69
CA PRO A 302 11.26 21.11 22.01
C PRO A 302 12.72 21.37 22.43
N HIS A 303 13.39 20.37 23.00
CA HIS A 303 14.80 20.47 23.39
C HIS A 303 15.77 20.21 22.22
N LYS A 304 15.28 19.74 21.07
CA LYS A 304 16.06 19.34 19.89
C LYS A 304 15.39 19.81 18.60
N LEU A 305 15.21 21.12 18.46
CA LEU A 305 14.61 21.73 17.28
C LEU A 305 15.55 21.85 16.08
N ASP A 306 16.85 21.64 16.26
CA ASP A 306 17.83 21.77 15.18
C ASP A 306 17.52 20.78 14.07
N ILE A 307 17.05 21.28 12.92
CA ILE A 307 16.84 20.45 11.73
C ILE A 307 18.21 20.19 11.10
N SER A 308 18.79 19.04 11.43
CA SER A 308 20.06 18.58 10.85
C SER A 308 19.99 18.51 9.32
N ASP A 309 21.12 18.63 8.63
CA ASP A 309 21.15 18.59 7.16
C ASP A 309 20.68 17.23 6.60
N GLU A 310 20.86 16.14 7.35
CA GLU A 310 20.25 14.86 7.01
C GLU A 310 18.72 14.93 7.10
N PHE A 311 18.17 15.52 8.16
CA PHE A 311 16.73 15.67 8.27
C PHE A 311 16.14 16.61 7.21
N LYS A 312 16.84 17.69 6.86
CA LYS A 312 16.46 18.54 5.71
C LYS A 312 16.41 17.76 4.40
N ARG A 313 17.42 16.90 4.13
CA ARG A 313 17.44 16.05 2.93
C ARG A 313 16.27 15.05 2.93
N VAL A 314 15.99 14.45 4.08
CA VAL A 314 14.87 13.53 4.24
C VAL A 314 13.53 14.24 4.01
N ILE A 315 13.30 15.41 4.61
CA ILE A 315 12.09 16.22 4.35
C ILE A 315 12.04 16.63 2.86
N GLY A 316 13.17 16.98 2.26
CA GLY A 316 13.26 17.27 0.83
C GLY A 316 12.86 16.10 -0.07
N SER A 317 13.06 14.85 0.38
CA SER A 317 12.59 13.65 -0.34
C SER A 317 11.08 13.41 -0.25
N LEU A 318 10.37 14.19 0.57
CA LEU A 318 8.91 14.17 0.70
C LEU A 318 8.22 15.20 -0.21
N ARG A 319 8.97 15.95 -1.03
CA ARG A 319 8.37 16.94 -1.95
C ARG A 319 7.35 16.29 -2.87
N GLY A 320 6.20 16.95 -3.03
CA GLY A 320 5.06 16.40 -3.78
C GLY A 320 4.13 15.53 -2.93
N HIS A 321 4.41 15.41 -1.63
CA HIS A 321 3.61 14.75 -0.62
C HIS A 321 3.24 15.69 0.54
N ASP A 322 3.34 17.00 0.31
CA ASP A 322 3.18 18.04 1.33
C ASP A 322 1.77 18.05 1.95
N ASP A 323 0.75 17.70 1.16
CA ASP A 323 -0.66 17.64 1.54
C ASP A 323 -0.96 16.58 2.63
N LYS A 324 -0.13 15.53 2.72
CA LYS A 324 -0.20 14.50 3.76
C LYS A 324 0.78 14.69 4.91
N ILE A 325 1.54 15.77 4.94
CA ILE A 325 2.43 16.05 6.06
C ILE A 325 1.64 16.71 7.19
N ARG A 326 1.87 16.24 8.42
CA ARG A 326 1.39 16.84 9.67
C ARG A 326 2.55 16.92 10.64
N VAL A 327 2.67 18.03 11.35
CA VAL A 327 3.80 18.27 12.25
C VAL A 327 3.33 18.05 13.67
N VAL A 328 4.12 17.35 14.49
CA VAL A 328 3.84 17.12 15.89
C VAL A 328 5.01 17.64 16.73
N LEU A 329 4.76 18.65 17.56
CA LEU A 329 5.69 19.09 18.60
C LEU A 329 5.39 18.29 19.87
N ASN A 330 6.11 17.18 20.03
CA ASN A 330 5.92 16.23 21.11
C ASN A 330 6.68 16.67 22.37
N LYS A 331 6.35 16.12 23.55
CA LYS A 331 6.99 16.44 24.84
C LYS A 331 6.90 17.93 25.23
N ALA A 332 5.85 18.62 24.78
CA ALA A 332 5.63 20.03 25.11
C ALA A 332 5.42 20.28 26.62
N ASP A 333 5.08 19.23 27.39
CA ASP A 333 4.94 19.25 28.85
C ASP A 333 6.26 19.46 29.60
N GLN A 334 7.39 19.37 28.90
CA GLN A 334 8.72 19.50 29.50
C GLN A 334 9.23 20.94 29.55
N ILE A 335 8.52 21.88 28.94
CA ILE A 335 8.91 23.30 28.86
C ILE A 335 7.77 24.20 29.33
N ASP A 336 8.13 25.40 29.80
CA ASP A 336 7.14 26.40 30.19
C ASP A 336 6.47 27.06 28.97
N THR A 337 5.38 27.80 29.20
CA THR A 337 4.59 28.45 28.14
C THR A 337 5.40 29.48 27.34
N GLN A 338 6.31 30.24 27.94
CA GLN A 338 7.10 31.24 27.22
C GLN A 338 8.14 30.57 26.31
N GLN A 339 8.79 29.53 26.81
CA GLN A 339 9.70 28.70 26.04
C GLN A 339 8.96 28.01 24.89
N LEU A 340 7.74 27.51 25.13
CA LEU A 340 6.92 26.87 24.10
C LEU A 340 6.65 27.82 22.94
N MET A 341 6.30 29.08 23.21
CA MET A 341 6.08 30.07 22.14
C MET A 341 7.35 30.36 21.32
N ARG A 342 8.52 30.40 21.96
CA ARG A 342 9.81 30.58 21.28
C ARG A 342 10.17 29.36 20.42
N VAL A 343 10.01 28.17 20.98
CA VAL A 343 10.23 26.87 20.33
C VAL A 343 9.33 26.73 19.10
N TYR A 344 8.04 27.04 19.25
CA TYR A 344 7.06 27.02 18.17
C TYR A 344 7.46 27.98 17.04
N GLY A 345 7.80 29.23 17.36
CA GLY A 345 8.26 30.21 16.37
C GLY A 345 9.51 29.75 15.61
N ALA A 346 10.49 29.18 16.32
CA ALA A 346 11.71 28.65 15.73
C ALA A 346 11.46 27.43 14.83
N LEU A 347 10.53 26.54 15.23
CA LEU A 347 10.11 25.40 14.43
C LEU A 347 9.45 25.85 13.13
N MET A 348 8.48 26.77 13.20
CA MET A 348 7.78 27.29 12.02
C MET A 348 8.72 28.00 11.05
N TRP A 349 9.66 28.80 11.58
CA TRP A 349 10.70 29.43 10.79
C TRP A 349 11.58 28.40 10.05
N SER A 350 11.94 27.31 10.73
CA SER A 350 12.78 26.26 10.17
C SER A 350 12.03 25.42 9.14
N LEU A 351 10.76 25.08 9.40
CA LEU A 351 9.90 24.35 8.47
C LEU A 351 9.63 25.16 7.20
N GLY A 352 9.36 26.46 7.32
CA GLY A 352 9.15 27.34 6.15
C GLY A 352 10.33 27.35 5.19
N LYS A 353 11.57 27.23 5.71
CA LYS A 353 12.78 27.12 4.88
C LYS A 353 12.94 25.77 4.16
N VAL A 354 12.38 24.69 4.72
CA VAL A 354 12.63 23.33 4.25
C VAL A 354 11.51 22.80 3.38
N LEU A 355 10.25 22.98 3.79
CA LEU A 355 9.09 22.51 3.03
C LEU A 355 8.88 23.32 1.74
N ASN A 356 9.27 24.60 1.72
CA ASN A 356 9.17 25.46 0.54
C ASN A 356 7.75 25.47 -0.08
N THR A 357 6.73 25.37 0.78
CA THR A 357 5.32 25.50 0.43
C THR A 357 4.81 26.88 0.87
N PRO A 358 3.93 27.53 0.09
CA PRO A 358 3.29 28.78 0.54
C PRO A 358 2.31 28.53 1.69
N GLU A 359 1.81 27.30 1.83
CA GLU A 359 0.89 26.90 2.88
C GLU A 359 1.61 26.57 4.19
N VAL A 360 1.04 27.04 5.29
CA VAL A 360 1.54 26.82 6.64
C VAL A 360 1.06 25.46 7.14
N SER A 361 2.00 24.57 7.47
CA SER A 361 1.65 23.25 8.03
C SER A 361 1.03 23.37 9.42
N ARG A 362 -0.05 22.63 9.67
CA ARG A 362 -0.63 22.47 11.01
C ARG A 362 0.37 21.72 11.92
N VAL A 363 0.64 22.31 13.09
CA VAL A 363 1.48 21.72 14.14
C VAL A 363 0.60 21.31 15.32
N TYR A 364 0.59 20.05 15.70
CA TYR A 364 -0.07 19.56 16.92
C TYR A 364 0.91 19.66 18.08
N ILE A 365 0.49 20.29 19.17
CA ILE A 365 1.34 20.52 20.34
C ILE A 365 0.87 19.65 21.50
N GLY A 366 1.74 18.82 22.05
CA GLY A 366 1.35 18.00 23.21
C GLY A 366 2.44 17.06 23.69
N SER A 367 2.04 16.12 24.54
CA SER A 367 2.90 15.06 25.05
C SER A 367 2.22 13.71 24.87
N PHE A 368 2.66 12.95 23.86
CA PHE A 368 2.03 11.70 23.45
C PHE A 368 2.73 10.53 24.12
N ASN A 369 2.50 10.40 25.43
CA ASN A 369 3.00 9.29 26.24
C ASN A 369 2.00 8.96 27.36
N ASP A 370 2.23 7.86 28.07
CA ASP A 370 1.30 7.37 29.10
C ASP A 370 1.49 8.04 30.47
N LYS A 371 2.39 9.02 30.59
CA LYS A 371 2.64 9.73 31.84
C LYS A 371 1.63 10.88 31.99
N PRO A 372 1.15 11.15 33.22
CA PRO A 372 0.30 12.30 33.45
C PRO A 372 1.05 13.60 33.14
N VAL A 373 0.36 14.54 32.48
CA VAL A 373 0.86 15.89 32.25
C VAL A 373 1.09 16.56 33.60
N LYS A 374 2.29 17.10 33.83
CA LYS A 374 2.60 17.81 35.06
C LYS A 374 1.91 19.17 35.08
N GLU A 375 0.72 19.24 35.71
CA GLU A 375 -0.07 20.48 35.85
C GLU A 375 0.75 21.64 36.42
N SER A 376 1.69 21.37 37.33
CA SER A 376 2.55 22.37 37.96
C SER A 376 3.54 23.04 37.00
N ALA A 377 3.90 22.41 35.87
CA ALA A 377 4.89 22.92 34.93
C ALA A 377 4.27 23.71 33.76
N VAL A 378 3.04 23.35 33.40
CA VAL A 378 2.37 23.81 32.17
C VAL A 378 1.25 24.83 32.49
N GLY A 379 0.72 24.80 33.72
CA GLY A 379 -0.45 25.58 34.12
C GLY A 379 -1.75 25.04 33.51
N PRO A 380 -2.92 25.54 33.97
CA PRO A 380 -4.23 25.04 33.54
C PRO A 380 -4.49 25.27 32.04
N ILE A 381 -4.02 26.40 31.50
CA ILE A 381 -4.20 26.77 30.08
C ILE A 381 -3.46 25.80 29.15
N GLY A 382 -2.23 25.39 29.50
CA GLY A 382 -1.48 24.50 28.62
C GLY A 382 -1.94 23.05 28.69
N LYS A 383 -2.55 22.60 29.81
CA LYS A 383 -3.20 21.28 29.86
C LYS A 383 -4.39 21.21 28.91
N GLU A 384 -5.29 22.19 28.99
CA GLU A 384 -6.44 22.29 28.08
C GLU A 384 -6.01 22.38 26.62
N LEU A 385 -4.95 23.15 26.33
CA LEU A 385 -4.36 23.22 24.99
C LEU A 385 -3.88 21.85 24.52
N PHE A 386 -3.11 21.12 25.32
CA PHE A 386 -2.55 19.83 24.91
C PHE A 386 -3.65 18.77 24.71
N GLU A 387 -4.66 18.74 25.57
CA GLU A 387 -5.82 17.84 25.43
C GLU A 387 -6.57 18.14 24.13
N LYS A 388 -6.85 19.42 23.85
CA LYS A 388 -7.52 19.84 22.62
C LYS A 388 -6.71 19.51 21.36
N GLU A 389 -5.41 19.78 21.38
CA GLU A 389 -4.49 19.47 20.27
C GLU A 389 -4.36 17.96 20.03
N GLN A 390 -4.39 17.17 21.11
CA GLN A 390 -4.40 15.72 21.03
C GLN A 390 -5.72 15.19 20.45
N ASP A 391 -6.86 15.76 20.86
CA ASP A 391 -8.17 15.41 20.31
C ASP A 391 -8.28 15.78 18.83
N ASP A 392 -7.78 16.95 18.43
CA ASP A 392 -7.68 17.36 17.02
C ASP A 392 -6.85 16.35 16.21
N LEU A 393 -5.69 15.94 16.73
CA LEU A 393 -4.85 14.93 16.07
C LEU A 393 -5.56 13.58 15.96
N LEU A 394 -6.21 13.12 17.03
CA LEU A 394 -6.97 11.87 17.03
C LEU A 394 -8.15 11.92 16.05
N SER A 395 -8.83 13.06 15.94
CA SER A 395 -9.88 13.26 14.94
C SER A 395 -9.31 13.13 13.52
N ASP A 396 -8.17 13.77 13.26
CA ASP A 396 -7.51 13.66 11.96
C ASP A 396 -7.04 12.24 11.65
N LEU A 397 -6.56 11.49 12.65
CA LEU A 397 -6.19 10.08 12.52
C LEU A 397 -7.40 9.18 12.23
N LYS A 398 -8.56 9.45 12.86
CA LYS A 398 -9.82 8.72 12.61
C LYS A 398 -10.35 8.93 11.20
N ASP A 399 -10.13 10.11 10.63
CA ASP A 399 -10.55 10.44 9.26
C ASP A 399 -9.65 9.83 8.18
N ILE A 400 -8.49 9.27 8.54
CA ILE A 400 -7.51 8.73 7.56
C ILE A 400 -8.14 7.70 6.64
N PRO A 401 -8.85 6.66 7.11
CA PRO A 401 -9.39 5.64 6.20
C PRO A 401 -10.36 6.22 5.17
N LYS A 402 -11.19 7.19 5.59
CA LYS A 402 -12.07 7.93 4.70
C LYS A 402 -11.27 8.71 3.65
N LYS A 403 -10.31 9.54 4.08
CA LYS A 403 -9.43 10.33 3.20
C LYS A 403 -8.56 9.45 2.28
N ALA A 404 -8.17 8.27 2.73
CA ALA A 404 -7.34 7.33 1.98
C ALA A 404 -8.09 6.75 0.78
N CYS A 405 -9.39 6.45 0.90
CA CYS A 405 -10.20 6.02 -0.24
C CYS A 405 -10.23 7.08 -1.34
N ASP A 406 -10.53 8.33 -0.99
CA ASP A 406 -10.56 9.46 -1.94
C ASP A 406 -9.19 9.70 -2.58
N ARG A 407 -8.12 9.63 -1.78
CA ARG A 407 -6.75 9.75 -2.27
C ARG A 407 -6.40 8.63 -3.26
N ARG A 408 -6.78 7.38 -2.99
CA ARG A 408 -6.54 6.25 -3.91
C ARG A 408 -7.20 6.45 -5.25
N ILE A 409 -8.43 6.95 -5.27
CA ILE A 409 -9.12 7.30 -6.52
C ILE A 409 -8.32 8.36 -7.28
N ASN A 410 -7.91 9.43 -6.60
CA ASN A 410 -7.15 10.51 -7.21
C ASN A 410 -5.78 10.05 -7.75
N GLU A 411 -5.04 9.24 -7.00
CA GLU A 411 -3.75 8.69 -7.43
C GLU A 411 -3.93 7.71 -8.60
N PHE A 412 -4.99 6.90 -8.60
CA PHE A 412 -5.33 6.02 -9.72
C PHE A 412 -5.61 6.81 -11.00
N VAL A 413 -6.37 7.90 -10.89
CA VAL A 413 -6.68 8.81 -12.00
C VAL A 413 -5.42 9.52 -12.51
N LYS A 414 -4.55 10.02 -11.62
CA LYS A 414 -3.25 10.62 -12.00
C LYS A 414 -2.38 9.61 -12.75
N ARG A 415 -2.26 8.38 -12.23
CA ARG A 415 -1.51 7.30 -12.86
C ARG A 415 -2.04 6.96 -14.26
N ALA A 416 -3.36 6.86 -14.41
CA ALA A 416 -3.99 6.59 -15.70
C ALA A 416 -3.68 7.68 -16.74
N ARG A 417 -3.73 8.96 -16.34
CA ARG A 417 -3.32 10.07 -17.23
C ARG A 417 -1.84 9.99 -17.59
N ALA A 418 -0.96 9.77 -16.62
CA ALA A 418 0.47 9.64 -16.85
C ALA A 418 0.79 8.48 -17.81
N ALA A 419 0.16 7.31 -17.64
CA ALA A 419 0.34 6.17 -18.53
C ALA A 419 -0.16 6.44 -19.96
N LYS A 420 -1.26 7.19 -20.11
CA LYS A 420 -1.77 7.62 -21.42
C LYS A 420 -0.78 8.55 -22.14
N ILE A 421 -0.25 9.55 -21.43
CA ILE A 421 0.75 10.49 -21.96
C ILE A 421 2.04 9.74 -22.32
N HIS A 422 2.50 8.84 -21.45
CA HIS A 422 3.65 7.97 -21.71
C HIS A 422 3.48 7.16 -22.99
N ALA A 423 2.30 6.54 -23.20
CA ALA A 423 2.01 5.80 -24.42
C ALA A 423 2.07 6.68 -25.68
N TYR A 424 1.58 7.92 -25.62
CA TYR A 424 1.71 8.89 -26.71
C TYR A 424 3.15 9.29 -26.99
N ILE A 425 3.94 9.55 -25.95
CA ILE A 425 5.38 9.86 -26.08
C ILE A 425 6.10 8.71 -26.78
N ILE A 426 5.98 7.49 -26.26
CA ILE A 426 6.64 6.30 -26.82
C ILE A 426 6.21 6.07 -28.27
N GLY A 427 4.91 6.18 -28.56
CA GLY A 427 4.40 5.99 -29.90
C GLY A 427 4.82 7.08 -30.88
N HIS A 428 4.91 8.34 -30.45
CA HIS A 428 5.45 9.44 -31.25
C HIS A 428 6.92 9.21 -31.59
N LEU A 429 7.74 8.89 -30.60
CA LEU A 429 9.16 8.57 -30.81
C LEU A 429 9.33 7.40 -31.78
N LYS A 430 8.52 6.35 -31.64
CA LYS A 430 8.49 5.21 -32.55
C LYS A 430 8.13 5.63 -33.99
N ASN A 431 7.19 6.55 -34.17
CA ASN A 431 6.79 7.04 -35.48
C ASN A 431 7.85 7.92 -36.15
N GLN A 432 8.72 8.58 -35.38
CA GLN A 432 9.82 9.39 -35.91
C GLN A 432 11.05 8.54 -36.32
N MET A 433 11.09 7.24 -36.00
CA MET A 433 12.22 6.38 -36.34
C MET A 433 12.22 5.95 -37.82
N PRO A 434 13.38 6.01 -38.51
CA PRO A 434 13.49 5.54 -39.88
C PRO A 434 13.39 4.00 -39.96
N THR A 435 12.81 3.50 -41.05
CA THR A 435 12.57 2.05 -41.24
C THR A 435 13.82 1.27 -41.65
N MET A 436 14.75 1.86 -42.40
CA MET A 436 15.89 1.16 -43.00
C MET A 436 17.25 1.57 -42.42
N MET A 437 17.75 2.78 -42.73
CA MET A 437 19.11 3.22 -42.37
C MET A 437 19.09 4.46 -41.46
N GLY A 438 20.19 4.68 -40.73
CA GLY A 438 20.37 5.87 -39.89
C GLY A 438 19.67 5.83 -38.53
N LYS A 439 19.16 4.67 -38.11
CA LYS A 439 18.40 4.50 -36.84
C LYS A 439 19.14 5.03 -35.62
N ALA A 440 20.42 4.71 -35.46
CA ALA A 440 21.22 5.19 -34.31
C ALA A 440 21.32 6.71 -34.27
N LYS A 441 21.62 7.35 -35.40
CA LYS A 441 21.70 8.82 -35.51
C LYS A 441 20.34 9.48 -35.29
N ALA A 442 19.26 8.89 -35.80
CA ALA A 442 17.91 9.38 -35.60
C ALA A 442 17.47 9.27 -34.13
N GLN A 443 17.75 8.13 -33.48
CA GLN A 443 17.48 7.93 -32.06
C GLN A 443 18.24 8.95 -31.21
N GLN A 444 19.54 9.15 -31.45
CA GLN A 444 20.31 10.15 -30.71
C GLN A 444 19.72 11.55 -30.87
N LYS A 445 19.34 11.93 -32.10
CA LYS A 445 18.69 13.22 -32.37
C LYS A 445 17.35 13.38 -31.62
N LEU A 446 16.55 12.32 -31.54
CA LEU A 446 15.27 12.33 -30.80
C LEU A 446 15.50 12.44 -29.30
N ILE A 447 16.49 11.73 -28.77
CA ILE A 447 16.89 11.83 -27.37
C ILE A 447 17.37 13.25 -27.09
N ASP A 448 18.31 13.79 -27.87
CA ASP A 448 18.85 15.14 -27.69
C ASP A 448 17.74 16.22 -27.69
N ASN A 449 16.74 16.08 -28.56
CA ASN A 449 15.59 17.00 -28.69
C ASN A 449 14.32 16.56 -27.92
N LEU A 450 14.44 15.75 -26.87
CA LEU A 450 13.28 15.13 -26.20
C LEU A 450 12.24 16.15 -25.70
N GLU A 451 12.68 17.30 -25.18
CA GLU A 451 11.80 18.39 -24.75
C GLU A 451 10.95 18.93 -25.92
N GLY A 452 11.57 19.11 -27.09
CA GLY A 452 10.86 19.51 -28.31
C GLY A 452 9.90 18.44 -28.81
N GLU A 453 10.22 17.16 -28.63
CA GLU A 453 9.30 16.06 -28.94
C GLU A 453 8.10 16.02 -27.98
N PHE A 454 8.31 16.26 -26.68
CA PHE A 454 7.22 16.36 -25.70
C PHE A 454 6.26 17.51 -26.06
N ALA A 455 6.79 18.67 -26.42
CA ALA A 455 5.99 19.82 -26.85
C ALA A 455 5.17 19.56 -28.14
N LYS A 456 5.62 18.66 -29.02
CA LYS A 456 4.82 18.21 -30.18
C LYS A 456 3.67 17.32 -29.74
N VAL A 457 3.95 16.29 -28.94
CA VAL A 457 2.95 15.37 -28.38
C VAL A 457 1.87 16.14 -27.61
N GLN A 458 2.29 17.12 -26.81
CA GLN A 458 1.40 17.98 -26.05
C GLN A 458 0.41 18.73 -26.95
N ARG A 459 0.90 19.35 -28.04
CA ARG A 459 0.07 20.10 -28.98
C ARG A 459 -0.83 19.21 -29.83
N GLU A 460 -0.31 18.09 -30.31
CA GLU A 460 -1.05 17.16 -31.17
C GLU A 460 -2.24 16.53 -30.43
N HIS A 461 -2.06 16.17 -29.16
CA HIS A 461 -3.08 15.49 -28.37
C HIS A 461 -3.79 16.40 -27.35
N HIS A 462 -3.51 17.70 -27.35
CA HIS A 462 -4.12 18.69 -26.45
C HIS A 462 -3.98 18.33 -24.96
N LEU A 463 -2.78 17.90 -24.56
CA LEU A 463 -2.51 17.40 -23.23
C LEU A 463 -2.00 18.53 -22.30
N PRO A 464 -2.34 18.52 -20.99
CA PRO A 464 -1.81 19.48 -20.04
C PRO A 464 -0.30 19.31 -19.85
N ALA A 465 0.46 20.42 -19.85
CA ALA A 465 1.91 20.39 -19.63
C ALA A 465 2.28 19.77 -18.27
N GLY A 466 1.48 20.04 -17.23
CA GLY A 466 1.74 19.57 -15.87
C GLY A 466 1.65 18.06 -15.67
N ASP A 467 1.06 17.32 -16.62
CA ASP A 467 0.96 15.86 -16.55
C ASP A 467 2.15 15.15 -17.25
N PHE A 468 3.06 15.90 -17.91
CA PHE A 468 4.23 15.32 -18.58
C PHE A 468 5.33 14.94 -17.57
N PRO A 469 6.07 13.84 -17.82
CA PRO A 469 7.20 13.46 -16.98
C PRO A 469 8.37 14.43 -17.11
N TYR A 470 9.24 14.44 -16.11
CA TYR A 470 10.48 15.22 -16.17
C TYR A 470 11.40 14.69 -17.27
N VAL A 471 11.80 15.57 -18.18
CA VAL A 471 12.51 15.21 -19.43
C VAL A 471 13.80 14.46 -19.16
N GLU A 472 14.61 14.89 -18.20
CA GLU A 472 15.92 14.28 -17.95
C GLU A 472 15.81 12.87 -17.35
N HIS A 473 14.87 12.65 -16.42
CA HIS A 473 14.62 11.31 -15.90
C HIS A 473 14.12 10.37 -17.01
N PHE A 474 13.24 10.87 -17.89
CA PHE A 474 12.77 10.10 -19.04
C PHE A 474 13.92 9.79 -20.02
N ARG A 475 14.82 10.75 -20.25
CA ARG A 475 15.99 10.62 -21.13
C ARG A 475 16.94 9.53 -20.64
N GLU A 476 17.23 9.49 -19.33
CA GLU A 476 18.05 8.46 -18.72
C GLU A 476 17.45 7.06 -18.92
N ALA A 477 16.15 6.89 -18.60
CA ALA A 477 15.45 5.63 -18.81
C ALA A 477 15.42 5.22 -20.30
N LEU A 478 15.16 6.18 -21.19
CA LEU A 478 15.11 5.97 -22.64
C LEU A 478 16.46 5.50 -23.22
N GLY A 479 17.58 5.93 -22.63
CA GLY A 479 18.93 5.55 -23.06
C GLY A 479 19.18 4.04 -23.04
N GLY A 480 18.46 3.29 -22.20
CA GLY A 480 18.52 1.82 -22.14
C GLY A 480 17.73 1.10 -23.25
N TYR A 481 17.04 1.82 -24.13
CA TYR A 481 16.13 1.24 -25.12
C TYR A 481 16.49 1.59 -26.57
N SER A 482 16.08 0.70 -27.48
CA SER A 482 16.07 0.96 -28.92
C SER A 482 14.68 1.44 -29.32
N ILE A 483 14.54 2.71 -29.73
CA ILE A 483 13.23 3.34 -30.00
C ILE A 483 12.50 2.60 -31.12
N ASP A 484 13.22 2.00 -32.08
CA ASP A 484 12.62 1.22 -33.15
C ASP A 484 12.02 -0.11 -32.70
N ARG A 485 12.25 -0.56 -31.46
CA ARG A 485 11.60 -1.74 -30.88
C ARG A 485 10.31 -1.43 -30.13
N PHE A 486 9.97 -0.17 -29.96
CA PHE A 486 8.70 0.20 -29.32
C PHE A 486 7.49 -0.11 -30.22
N GLU A 487 6.36 -0.31 -29.56
CA GLU A 487 5.06 -0.46 -30.20
C GLU A 487 4.54 0.90 -30.68
N LYS A 488 3.82 0.92 -31.80
CA LYS A 488 3.04 2.09 -32.21
C LYS A 488 1.83 2.24 -31.29
N VAL A 489 1.31 3.47 -31.16
CA VAL A 489 0.08 3.73 -30.39
C VAL A 489 -1.06 2.85 -30.93
N LYS A 490 -1.74 2.16 -30.01
CA LYS A 490 -2.90 1.31 -30.25
C LYS A 490 -4.15 2.08 -29.80
N PRO A 491 -4.95 2.64 -30.73
CA PRO A 491 -6.09 3.50 -30.37
C PRO A 491 -7.10 2.83 -29.43
N LYS A 492 -7.31 1.51 -29.58
CA LYS A 492 -8.22 0.74 -28.71
C LYS A 492 -7.80 0.76 -27.23
N MET A 493 -6.50 0.73 -26.93
CA MET A 493 -6.02 0.75 -25.54
C MET A 493 -6.15 2.14 -24.93
N ILE A 494 -5.88 3.18 -25.73
CA ILE A 494 -6.09 4.57 -25.33
C ILE A 494 -7.58 4.82 -25.05
N GLN A 495 -8.45 4.43 -25.99
CA GLN A 495 -9.90 4.57 -25.82
C GLN A 495 -10.40 3.83 -24.58
N ALA A 496 -9.88 2.63 -24.28
CA ALA A 496 -10.25 1.92 -23.05
C ALA A 496 -9.91 2.73 -21.80
N VAL A 497 -8.77 3.41 -21.74
CA VAL A 497 -8.39 4.28 -20.62
C VAL A 497 -9.21 5.58 -20.61
N ASP A 498 -9.54 6.15 -21.76
CA ASP A 498 -10.43 7.31 -21.84
C ASP A 498 -11.85 6.96 -21.36
N ASP A 499 -12.39 5.80 -21.75
CA ASP A 499 -13.69 5.31 -21.28
C ASP A 499 -13.67 5.06 -19.76
N MET A 500 -12.56 4.52 -19.25
CA MET A 500 -12.34 4.30 -17.81
C MET A 500 -12.40 5.61 -17.03
N LEU A 501 -11.70 6.64 -17.51
CA LEU A 501 -11.65 7.95 -16.86
C LEU A 501 -12.98 8.72 -17.01
N GLY A 502 -13.61 8.66 -18.18
CA GLY A 502 -14.80 9.44 -18.52
C GLY A 502 -16.12 8.84 -18.05
N TYR A 503 -16.21 7.52 -17.91
CA TYR A 503 -17.47 6.83 -17.61
C TYR A 503 -17.36 5.84 -16.46
N ASP A 504 -16.40 4.90 -16.50
CA ASP A 504 -16.40 3.80 -15.53
C ASP A 504 -16.09 4.26 -14.10
N ILE A 505 -15.11 5.16 -13.92
CA ILE A 505 -14.78 5.69 -12.58
C ILE A 505 -15.96 6.52 -12.03
N PRO A 506 -16.53 7.49 -12.76
CA PRO A 506 -17.74 8.18 -12.31
C PRO A 506 -18.90 7.25 -11.96
N GLU A 507 -19.15 6.21 -12.77
CA GLU A 507 -20.18 5.21 -12.50
C GLU A 507 -19.88 4.40 -11.23
N LEU A 508 -18.63 4.00 -11.03
CA LEU A 508 -18.18 3.30 -9.83
C LEU A 508 -18.45 4.14 -8.57
N LEU A 509 -18.10 5.43 -8.60
CA LEU A 509 -18.31 6.34 -7.47
C LEU A 509 -19.79 6.66 -7.23
N LYS A 510 -20.63 6.56 -8.26
CA LYS A 510 -22.09 6.70 -8.12
C LYS A 510 -22.71 5.48 -7.45
N ASN A 511 -22.20 4.28 -7.77
CA ASN A 511 -22.77 3.00 -7.32
C ASN A 511 -22.24 2.55 -5.95
N PHE A 512 -21.02 2.95 -5.58
CA PHE A 512 -20.40 2.57 -4.32
C PHE A 512 -20.00 3.81 -3.53
N ARG A 513 -20.45 3.87 -2.27
CA ARG A 513 -20.01 4.90 -1.33
C ARG A 513 -18.69 4.52 -0.69
N ASN A 514 -18.02 5.53 -0.15
CA ASN A 514 -16.84 5.31 0.69
C ASN A 514 -17.27 4.44 1.90
N PRO A 515 -16.63 3.29 2.15
CA PRO A 515 -17.04 2.41 3.24
C PRO A 515 -16.80 3.01 4.64
N TYR A 516 -16.10 4.14 4.71
CA TYR A 516 -15.79 4.88 5.93
C TYR A 516 -16.63 6.17 6.07
N GLU A 517 -17.66 6.37 5.24
CA GLU A 517 -18.59 7.51 5.33
C GLU A 517 -19.70 7.37 6.35
#